data_AF-A0A9D8BIU2-F1
#
_entry.id   AF-A0A9D8BIU2-F1
#
_cell.length_a   1.000
_cell.length_b   1.000
_cell.length_c   1.000
_cell.angle_alpha   90.00
_cell.angle_beta   90.00
_cell.angle_gamma   90.00
#
_symmetry.space_group_name_H-M   'P 1'
#
loop_
_entity.id
_entity.type
_entity.pdbx_description
1 polymer ?
#
loop_
_entity_poly.entity_id
_entity_poly.type
_entity_poly.pdbx_seq_one_letter_code
_entity_poly.pdbx_strand_id
1 'polypeptide(L)'
;MFNFFRRYQRIIFGVVTGALIVSVSFFGTYQVLMQRPAKEVDEVVGAAWNGSNISKLSIERLTRIIASDSDDRDLEEYRQLPNLFNDGVIRKDFLETGLASMLVEGYFEKIQPELAERLEKEKAFQPYKHPHAPFLSLESLWSQWNPSMQTLLQSIRLHSG
;
A
#
# COMPACT_ATOMS: atom_id res chain seq x y z
N MET A 1 -12.72 46.35 -51.55
CA MET A 1 -12.95 45.10 -50.78
C MET A 1 -13.02 45.30 -49.26
N PHE A 2 -12.13 46.09 -48.63
CA PHE A 2 -12.16 46.35 -47.17
C PHE A 2 -13.43 47.04 -46.63
N ASN A 3 -14.11 47.87 -47.43
CA ASN A 3 -15.36 48.53 -47.00
C ASN A 3 -16.58 47.59 -46.93
N PHE A 4 -16.56 46.46 -47.65
CA PHE A 4 -17.63 45.46 -47.60
C PHE A 4 -17.53 44.64 -46.30
N PHE A 5 -16.30 44.25 -45.93
CA PHE A 5 -16.01 43.54 -44.68
C PHE A 5 -16.40 44.35 -43.44
N ARG A 6 -16.16 45.67 -43.49
CA ARG A 6 -16.50 46.59 -42.38
C ARG A 6 -18.01 46.83 -42.24
N ARG A 7 -18.79 46.77 -43.32
CA ARG A 7 -20.25 46.95 -43.29
C ARG A 7 -20.99 45.71 -42.77
N TYR A 8 -20.49 44.51 -43.06
CA TYR A 8 -21.10 43.24 -42.65
C TYR A 8 -20.41 42.56 -41.46
N GLN A 9 -19.43 43.24 -40.84
CA GLN A 9 -18.62 42.72 -39.74
C GLN A 9 -19.48 42.09 -38.62
N ARG A 10 -20.55 42.76 -38.18
CA ARG A 10 -21.43 42.25 -37.11
C ARG A 10 -22.13 40.92 -37.49
N ILE A 11 -22.51 40.77 -38.75
CA ILE A 11 -23.20 39.56 -39.25
C ILE A 11 -22.20 38.42 -39.38
N ILE A 12 -21.00 38.69 -39.93
CA ILE A 12 -19.94 37.69 -40.06
C ILE A 12 -19.51 37.18 -38.67
N PHE A 13 -19.32 38.08 -37.69
CA PHE A 13 -19.02 37.68 -36.32
C PHE A 13 -20.13 36.82 -35.72
N GLY A 14 -21.39 37.18 -35.90
CA GLY A 14 -22.52 36.37 -35.42
C GLY A 14 -22.52 34.95 -36.01
N VAL A 15 -22.29 34.82 -37.32
CA VAL A 15 -22.22 33.52 -38.01
C VAL A 15 -21.03 32.69 -37.53
N VAL A 16 -19.85 33.30 -37.37
CA VAL A 16 -18.64 32.60 -36.90
C VAL A 16 -18.81 32.15 -35.45
N THR A 17 -19.36 32.99 -34.58
CA THR A 17 -19.65 32.61 -33.18
C THR A 17 -20.70 31.50 -33.11
N GLY A 18 -21.74 31.56 -33.92
CA GLY A 18 -22.74 30.49 -34.01
C GLY A 18 -22.13 29.17 -34.48
N ALA A 19 -21.32 29.20 -35.54
CA ALA A 19 -20.60 28.03 -36.04
C ALA A 19 -19.65 27.45 -34.97
N LEU A 20 -18.97 28.32 -34.21
CA LEU A 20 -18.07 27.90 -33.14
C LEU A 20 -18.81 27.25 -31.97
N ILE A 21 -19.95 27.80 -31.55
CA ILE A 21 -20.79 27.21 -30.49
C ILE A 21 -21.30 25.84 -30.92
N VAL A 22 -21.78 25.71 -32.16
CA VAL A 22 -22.24 24.42 -32.70
C VAL A 22 -21.07 23.43 -32.76
N SER A 23 -19.89 23.86 -33.24
CA SER A 23 -18.73 22.97 -33.32
C SER A 23 -18.28 22.50 -31.93
N VAL A 24 -18.19 23.37 -30.93
CA VAL A 24 -17.81 22.99 -29.56
C VAL A 24 -18.87 22.09 -28.92
N SER A 25 -20.16 22.39 -29.13
CA SER A 25 -21.25 21.60 -28.56
C SER A 25 -21.34 20.21 -29.16
N PHE A 26 -21.12 20.05 -30.47
CA PHE A 26 -21.19 18.74 -31.13
C PHE A 26 -19.87 17.95 -31.03
N PHE A 27 -18.71 18.55 -31.30
CA PHE A 27 -17.44 17.83 -31.24
C PHE A 27 -16.95 17.60 -29.81
N GLY A 28 -17.16 18.55 -28.91
CA GLY A 28 -16.73 18.43 -27.51
C GLY A 28 -17.55 17.38 -26.74
N THR A 29 -18.86 17.32 -26.95
CA THR A 29 -19.72 16.35 -26.24
C THR A 29 -19.61 14.93 -26.81
N TYR A 30 -19.43 14.79 -28.13
CA TYR A 30 -19.30 13.47 -28.77
C TYR A 30 -18.05 12.73 -28.29
N GLN A 31 -16.95 13.46 -28.05
CA GLN A 31 -15.72 12.87 -27.53
C GLN A 31 -15.86 12.36 -26.09
N VAL A 32 -16.63 13.08 -25.25
CA VAL A 32 -16.92 12.66 -23.86
C VAL A 32 -17.90 11.48 -23.82
N LEU A 33 -18.88 11.42 -24.73
CA LEU A 33 -19.82 10.29 -24.79
C LEU A 33 -19.20 9.00 -25.35
N MET A 34 -18.21 9.12 -26.25
CA MET A 34 -17.46 8.00 -26.83
C MET A 34 -16.32 7.51 -25.93
N GLN A 35 -15.87 8.31 -24.96
CA GLN A 35 -15.08 7.84 -23.83
C GLN A 35 -15.98 7.05 -22.88
N ARG A 36 -16.45 5.88 -23.33
CA ARG A 36 -16.73 4.81 -22.36
C ARG A 36 -15.43 4.65 -21.57
N PRO A 37 -15.46 4.70 -20.23
CA PRO A 37 -14.26 4.36 -19.47
C PRO A 37 -13.84 3.00 -20.02
N ALA A 38 -12.60 2.92 -20.53
CA ALA A 38 -12.05 1.65 -20.97
C ALA A 38 -12.37 0.68 -19.84
N LYS A 39 -13.19 -0.34 -20.14
CA LYS A 39 -13.56 -1.35 -19.16
C LYS A 39 -12.23 -1.84 -18.63
N GLU A 40 -11.86 -1.48 -17.39
CA GLU A 40 -10.60 -1.90 -16.80
C GLU A 40 -10.63 -3.42 -16.87
N VAL A 41 -9.90 -3.97 -17.84
CA VAL A 41 -9.78 -5.40 -17.98
C VAL A 41 -8.90 -5.78 -16.82
N ASP A 42 -9.53 -6.37 -15.80
CA ASP A 42 -8.83 -6.81 -14.61
C ASP A 42 -7.77 -7.83 -15.02
N GLU A 43 -6.53 -7.39 -15.06
CA GLU A 43 -5.40 -8.16 -15.54
C GLU A 43 -5.02 -9.21 -14.50
N VAL A 44 -4.88 -10.46 -14.91
CA VAL A 44 -4.42 -11.53 -14.02
C VAL A 44 -2.90 -11.40 -13.89
N VAL A 45 -2.45 -11.06 -12.68
CA VAL A 45 -1.04 -10.82 -12.35
C VAL A 45 -0.33 -12.13 -12.00
N GLY A 46 -1.07 -13.14 -11.54
CA GLY A 46 -0.51 -14.45 -11.22
C GLY A 46 -1.54 -15.44 -10.70
N ALA A 47 -1.07 -16.58 -10.20
CA ALA A 47 -1.88 -17.59 -9.54
C ALA A 47 -1.48 -17.69 -8.05
N ALA A 48 -2.49 -17.78 -7.18
CA ALA A 48 -2.32 -18.02 -5.76
C ALA A 48 -1.90 -19.48 -5.49
N TRP A 49 -1.52 -19.77 -4.24
CA TRP A 49 -1.04 -21.10 -3.85
C TRP A 49 -2.08 -22.22 -4.07
N ASN A 50 -3.36 -21.88 -4.05
CA ASN A 50 -4.49 -22.78 -4.31
C ASN A 50 -4.86 -22.86 -5.80
N GLY A 51 -4.11 -22.19 -6.68
CA GLY A 51 -4.36 -22.13 -8.12
C GLY A 51 -5.39 -21.08 -8.55
N SER A 52 -5.94 -20.27 -7.63
CA SER A 52 -6.86 -19.19 -8.01
C SER A 52 -6.11 -18.03 -8.69
N ASN A 53 -6.77 -17.33 -9.61
CA ASN A 53 -6.17 -16.18 -10.28
C ASN A 53 -6.12 -14.98 -9.34
N ILE A 54 -4.95 -14.37 -9.22
CA ILE A 54 -4.74 -13.09 -8.53
C ILE A 54 -4.86 -11.99 -9.57
N SER A 55 -5.87 -11.15 -9.40
CA SER A 55 -6.12 -10.02 -10.30
C SER A 55 -5.49 -8.73 -9.78
N LYS A 56 -5.10 -7.86 -10.71
CA LYS A 56 -4.46 -6.58 -10.40
C LYS A 56 -5.36 -5.70 -9.54
N LEU A 57 -6.66 -5.66 -9.87
CA LEU A 57 -7.65 -4.89 -9.13
C LEU A 57 -7.80 -5.41 -7.69
N SER A 58 -7.68 -6.72 -7.47
CA SER A 58 -7.74 -7.31 -6.13
C SER A 58 -6.55 -6.88 -5.28
N ILE A 59 -5.35 -6.86 -5.87
CA ILE A 59 -4.14 -6.36 -5.19
C ILE A 59 -4.33 -4.87 -4.87
N GLU A 60 -4.73 -4.04 -5.83
CA GLU A 60 -4.90 -2.60 -5.64
C GLU A 60 -5.96 -2.25 -4.59
N ARG A 61 -7.03 -3.04 -4.47
CA ARG A 61 -8.03 -2.87 -3.42
C ARG A 61 -7.50 -3.24 -2.06
N LEU A 62 -6.76 -4.34 -1.97
CA LEU A 62 -6.14 -4.79 -0.71
C LEU A 62 -5.09 -3.76 -0.24
N THR A 63 -4.23 -3.29 -1.15
CA THR A 63 -3.25 -2.26 -0.82
C THR A 63 -3.93 -0.97 -0.37
N ARG A 64 -5.04 -0.56 -0.99
CA ARG A 64 -5.81 0.62 -0.56
C ARG A 64 -6.41 0.45 0.83
N ILE A 65 -6.90 -0.74 1.17
CA ILE A 65 -7.46 -1.00 2.51
C ILE A 65 -6.34 -0.92 3.55
N ILE A 66 -5.22 -1.59 3.32
CA ILE A 66 -4.08 -1.58 4.25
C ILE A 66 -3.47 -0.17 4.37
N ALA A 67 -3.33 0.54 3.25
CA ALA A 67 -2.83 1.91 3.23
C ALA A 67 -3.76 2.93 3.91
N SER A 68 -5.03 2.57 4.11
CA SER A 68 -5.99 3.50 4.70
C SER A 68 -5.87 3.62 6.22
N ASP A 69 -5.12 2.73 6.88
CA ASP A 69 -4.96 2.75 8.34
C ASP A 69 -3.85 3.69 8.81
N SER A 70 -4.30 4.93 9.04
CA SER A 70 -3.97 5.93 10.06
C SER A 70 -2.55 6.26 10.57
N ASP A 71 -1.50 5.47 10.40
CA ASP A 71 -0.16 5.83 10.92
C ASP A 71 0.83 6.39 9.87
N ASP A 72 0.57 6.22 8.56
CA ASP A 72 1.50 6.64 7.48
C ASP A 72 1.18 8.02 6.87
N ARG A 73 0.11 8.69 7.31
CA ARG A 73 -0.33 9.99 6.72
C ARG A 73 0.66 11.13 6.87
N ASP A 74 1.58 11.07 7.84
CA ASP A 74 2.55 12.14 8.09
C ASP A 74 3.86 11.98 7.27
N LEU A 75 4.07 10.88 6.56
CA LEU A 75 5.26 10.63 5.73
C LEU A 75 4.97 10.64 4.21
N GLU A 76 3.71 10.81 3.82
CA GLU A 76 3.19 10.59 2.46
C GLU A 76 3.28 11.79 1.51
N GLU A 77 3.98 12.88 1.85
CA GLU A 77 4.09 14.01 0.90
C GLU A 77 4.90 13.64 -0.37
N TYR A 78 5.66 12.52 -0.36
CA TYR A 78 6.53 12.13 -1.48
C TYR A 78 6.61 10.62 -1.84
N ARG A 79 5.83 9.71 -1.24
CA ARG A 79 5.84 8.28 -1.60
C ARG A 79 4.50 7.80 -2.15
N GLN A 80 4.50 7.44 -3.43
CA GLN A 80 3.31 6.97 -4.16
C GLN A 80 2.93 5.49 -3.89
N LEU A 81 3.64 4.80 -3.00
CA LEU A 81 3.41 3.38 -2.72
C LEU A 81 3.26 3.14 -1.21
N PRO A 82 2.20 2.44 -0.78
CA PRO A 82 1.97 2.15 0.62
C PRO A 82 3.04 1.22 1.18
N ASN A 83 3.53 1.51 2.38
CA ASN A 83 4.53 0.67 3.04
C ASN A 83 3.85 -0.49 3.79
N LEU A 84 3.50 -1.53 3.04
CA LEU A 84 2.81 -2.72 3.58
C LEU A 84 3.64 -3.56 4.57
N PHE A 85 4.92 -3.21 4.75
CA PHE A 85 5.84 -3.88 5.67
C PHE A 85 6.28 -2.99 6.82
N ASN A 86 5.58 -1.87 7.06
CA ASN A 86 5.85 -1.07 8.25
C ASN A 86 5.39 -1.83 9.52
N ASP A 87 5.95 -1.46 10.66
CA ASP A 87 5.59 -2.08 11.95
C ASP A 87 4.12 -1.84 12.31
N GLY A 88 3.51 -0.75 11.85
CA GLY A 88 2.09 -0.45 12.08
C GLY A 88 1.18 -1.48 11.43
N VAL A 89 1.36 -1.75 10.15
CA VAL A 89 0.63 -2.71 9.33
C VAL A 89 0.87 -4.12 9.85
N ILE A 90 2.13 -4.53 10.02
CA ILE A 90 2.43 -5.91 10.46
C ILE A 90 1.89 -6.14 11.87
N ARG A 91 2.14 -5.23 12.81
CA ARG A 91 1.75 -5.43 14.22
C ARG A 91 0.27 -5.16 14.46
N LYS A 92 -0.24 -4.00 14.07
CA LYS A 92 -1.63 -3.60 14.34
C LYS A 92 -2.57 -4.32 13.38
N ASP A 93 -2.36 -4.16 12.08
CA ASP A 93 -3.35 -4.61 11.09
C ASP A 93 -3.32 -6.12 10.89
N PHE A 94 -2.15 -6.76 10.90
CA PHE A 94 -2.06 -8.21 10.68
C PHE A 94 -2.07 -9.03 11.97
N LEU A 95 -1.24 -8.68 12.97
CA LEU A 95 -1.11 -9.48 14.18
C LEU A 95 -2.19 -9.19 15.23
N GLU A 96 -2.47 -7.93 15.56
CA GLU A 96 -3.45 -7.57 16.61
C GLU A 96 -4.91 -7.85 16.19
N THR A 97 -5.27 -7.69 14.91
CA THR A 97 -6.63 -8.01 14.42
C THR A 97 -6.86 -9.51 14.21
N GLY A 98 -5.80 -10.32 14.17
CA GLY A 98 -5.88 -11.75 13.82
C GLY A 98 -5.97 -12.04 12.31
N LEU A 99 -5.81 -11.04 11.44
CA LEU A 99 -5.76 -11.26 9.98
C LEU A 99 -4.61 -12.19 9.59
N ALA A 100 -3.46 -12.12 10.27
CA ALA A 100 -2.34 -13.03 10.04
C ALA A 100 -2.72 -14.50 10.27
N SER A 101 -3.45 -14.80 11.35
CA SER A 101 -3.91 -16.17 11.62
C SER A 101 -4.88 -16.67 10.55
N MET A 102 -5.80 -15.82 10.07
CA MET A 102 -6.74 -16.19 9.01
C MET A 102 -6.03 -16.46 7.68
N LEU A 103 -5.01 -15.67 7.35
CA LEU A 103 -4.24 -15.87 6.12
C LEU A 103 -3.47 -17.18 6.18
N VAL A 104 -2.84 -17.45 7.32
CA VAL A 104 -1.93 -18.58 7.50
C VAL A 104 -2.64 -19.91 7.73
N GLU A 105 -3.88 -19.91 8.23
CA GLU A 105 -4.64 -21.12 8.60
C GLU A 105 -4.62 -22.20 7.50
N GLY A 106 -4.80 -21.81 6.23
CA GLY A 106 -4.84 -22.75 5.10
C GLY A 106 -3.49 -23.31 4.66
N TYR A 107 -2.37 -22.78 5.15
CA TYR A 107 -1.02 -23.25 4.79
C TYR A 107 -0.06 -23.35 5.98
N PHE A 108 -0.58 -23.29 7.22
CA PHE A 108 0.23 -23.29 8.43
C PHE A 108 1.16 -24.49 8.50
N GLU A 109 0.68 -25.69 8.15
CA GLU A 109 1.49 -26.92 8.14
C GLU A 109 2.77 -26.79 7.29
N LYS A 110 2.73 -25.99 6.22
CA LYS A 110 3.90 -25.77 5.34
C LYS A 110 4.90 -24.78 5.91
N ILE A 111 4.44 -23.77 6.64
CA ILE A 111 5.31 -22.72 7.19
C ILE A 111 5.73 -22.98 8.65
N GLN A 112 4.99 -23.81 9.38
CA GLN A 112 5.29 -24.23 10.74
C GLN A 112 6.75 -24.68 10.92
N PRO A 113 7.34 -25.54 10.06
CA PRO A 113 8.73 -25.94 10.25
C PRO A 113 9.71 -24.77 10.16
N GLU A 114 9.48 -23.82 9.24
CA GLU A 114 10.30 -22.62 9.10
C GLU A 114 10.15 -21.68 10.31
N LEU A 115 8.91 -21.48 10.77
CA LEU A 115 8.62 -20.67 11.96
C LEU A 115 9.23 -21.29 13.22
N ALA A 116 9.18 -22.60 13.36
CA ALA A 116 9.81 -23.31 14.47
C ALA A 116 11.34 -23.15 14.44
N GLU A 117 11.96 -23.25 13.27
CA GLU A 117 13.41 -23.01 13.13
C GLU A 117 13.80 -21.59 13.52
N ARG A 118 13.03 -20.59 13.08
CA ARG A 118 13.25 -19.18 13.45
C ARG A 118 13.06 -18.96 14.95
N LEU A 119 12.02 -19.55 15.54
CA LEU A 119 11.76 -19.48 16.97
C LEU A 119 12.93 -20.04 17.79
N GLU A 120 13.49 -21.19 17.38
CA GLU A 120 14.65 -21.77 18.06
C GLU A 120 15.90 -20.88 17.97
N LYS A 121 16.13 -20.22 16.82
CA LYS A 121 17.20 -19.22 16.68
C LYS A 121 16.99 -18.02 17.60
N GLU A 122 15.75 -17.55 17.73
CA GLU A 122 15.41 -16.43 18.62
C GLU A 122 15.56 -16.80 20.09
N LYS A 123 15.17 -18.01 20.50
CA LYS A 123 15.40 -18.52 21.87
C LYS A 123 16.89 -18.61 22.19
N ALA A 124 17.70 -19.05 21.23
CA ALA A 124 19.15 -19.18 21.37
C ALA A 124 19.90 -17.84 21.30
N PHE A 125 19.23 -16.75 20.92
CA PHE A 125 19.86 -15.43 20.82
C PHE A 125 20.43 -14.99 22.18
N GLN A 126 21.74 -14.73 22.21
CA GLN A 126 22.40 -14.15 23.38
C GLN A 126 22.72 -12.67 23.12
N PRO A 127 22.16 -11.75 23.92
CA PRO A 127 22.51 -10.34 23.83
C PRO A 127 24.01 -10.14 23.98
N TYR A 128 24.57 -9.26 23.16
CA TYR A 128 26.00 -8.94 23.23
C TYR A 128 26.37 -8.39 24.61
N LYS A 129 27.50 -8.88 25.15
CA LYS A 129 28.10 -8.39 26.38
C LYS A 129 29.60 -8.23 26.17
N HIS A 130 30.12 -7.01 26.32
CA HIS A 130 31.54 -6.78 26.11
C HIS A 130 32.39 -7.51 27.18
N PRO A 131 33.43 -8.27 26.80
CA PRO A 131 34.19 -9.13 27.73
C PRO A 131 34.85 -8.37 28.89
N HIS A 132 35.39 -7.18 28.62
CA HIS A 132 36.14 -6.37 29.58
C HIS A 132 35.34 -5.19 30.15
N ALA A 133 34.10 -5.00 29.68
CA ALA A 133 33.25 -3.89 30.07
C ALA A 133 31.80 -4.37 30.14
N PRO A 134 31.41 -5.11 31.20
CA PRO A 134 30.08 -5.72 31.29
C PRO A 134 28.91 -4.73 31.21
N PHE A 135 29.17 -3.45 31.47
CA PHE A 135 28.21 -2.35 31.33
C PHE A 135 27.97 -1.93 29.87
N LEU A 136 28.85 -2.31 28.93
CA LEU A 136 28.61 -2.20 27.49
C LEU A 136 27.93 -3.48 27.02
N SER A 137 26.67 -3.63 27.40
CA SER A 137 25.83 -4.76 26.98
C SER A 137 24.58 -4.27 26.26
N LEU A 138 24.07 -5.11 25.36
CA LEU A 138 22.80 -4.83 24.69
C LEU A 138 21.64 -4.73 25.70
N GLU A 139 21.73 -5.47 26.80
CA GLU A 139 20.80 -5.39 27.93
C GLU A 139 20.80 -3.99 28.55
N SER A 140 21.98 -3.41 28.83
CA SER A 140 22.09 -2.05 29.40
C SER A 140 21.52 -0.97 28.48
N LEU A 141 21.69 -1.13 27.16
CA LEU A 141 21.11 -0.23 26.17
C LEU A 141 19.58 -0.37 26.16
N TRP A 142 19.06 -1.59 26.15
CA TRP A 142 17.62 -1.81 26.20
C TRP A 142 17.00 -1.28 27.48
N SER A 143 17.61 -1.46 28.65
CA SER A 143 17.05 -0.92 29.89
C SER A 143 16.91 0.61 29.89
N GLN A 144 17.78 1.31 29.14
CA GLN A 144 17.75 2.76 29.04
C GLN A 144 16.78 3.26 27.95
N TRP A 145 16.77 2.61 26.79
CA TRP A 145 16.09 3.12 25.59
C TRP A 145 14.81 2.39 25.22
N ASN A 146 14.68 1.11 25.56
CA ASN A 146 13.48 0.33 25.32
C ASN A 146 13.38 -0.87 26.29
N PRO A 147 12.89 -0.66 27.53
CA PRO A 147 12.87 -1.69 28.56
C PRO A 147 11.96 -2.87 28.19
N SER A 148 10.98 -2.67 27.30
CA SER A 148 10.09 -3.73 26.83
C SER A 148 10.83 -4.85 26.08
N MET A 149 11.97 -4.56 25.44
CA MET A 149 12.74 -5.55 24.69
C MET A 149 13.29 -6.67 25.56
N GLN A 150 13.71 -6.35 26.79
CA GLN A 150 14.17 -7.38 27.74
C GLN A 150 13.02 -8.31 28.13
N THR A 151 11.85 -7.74 28.42
CA THR A 151 10.64 -8.51 28.76
C THR A 151 10.19 -9.39 27.61
N LEU A 152 10.22 -8.88 26.37
CA LEU A 152 9.88 -9.63 25.16
C LEU A 152 10.84 -10.81 24.95
N LEU A 153 12.16 -10.58 25.00
CA LEU A 153 13.13 -11.66 24.85
C LEU A 153 12.98 -12.74 25.93
N GLN A 154 12.69 -12.34 27.17
CA GLN A 154 12.39 -13.28 28.25
C GLN A 154 11.11 -14.06 27.98
N SER A 155 10.05 -13.41 27.48
CA SER A 155 8.79 -14.10 27.14
C SER A 155 8.98 -15.15 26.04
N ILE A 156 9.81 -14.88 25.03
CA ILE A 156 10.13 -15.83 23.95
C ILE A 156 10.90 -17.04 24.50
N ARG A 157 11.83 -16.82 25.44
CA ARG A 157 12.56 -17.91 26.10
C ARG A 157 11.69 -18.76 27.03
N LEU A 158 10.68 -18.15 27.66
CA LEU A 158 9.77 -18.81 28.59
C LEU A 158 8.56 -19.48 27.91
N HIS A 159 8.13 -19.00 26.74
CA HIS A 159 7.10 -19.67 25.94
C HIS A 159 7.67 -20.94 25.28
N SER A 160 7.64 -22.02 26.06
CA SER A 160 7.73 -23.39 25.58
C SER A 160 6.33 -23.91 25.26
N GLY A 161 5.88 -23.66 24.04
CA GLY A 161 4.80 -24.42 23.39
C GLY A 161 5.40 -25.55 22.58
#